data_AF-A0A7C3NPA9-F1
#
_entry.id   AF-A0A7C3NPA9-F1
#
_cell.length_a   1.000
_cell.length_b   1.000
_cell.length_c   1.000
_cell.angle_alpha   90.00
_cell.angle_beta   90.00
_cell.angle_gamma   90.00
#
_symmetry.space_group_name_H-M   'P 1'
#
loop_
_entity.id
_entity.type
_entity.pdbx_description
1 polymer ?
#
loop_
_entity_poly.entity_id
_entity_poly.type
_entity_poly.pdbx_seq_one_letter_code
_entity_poly.pdbx_strand_id
1 'polypeptide(L)'
;MPFSAKQKGVVRRVIPAAVLSLAGLFLGALTFPVSAMHGPEAGARVAWGLQWSLLPMLALMVSVMRVANHRFATPEDIDGSGLTSGTPRVLILCAIVQNTLEQAVLASAAYLIWAIAMPLSWLGAIPAAALLFVVGRILFARGYQGGAPGRALGFALTAYPTFAMLITITLVLLARIAGHLV
;
A
#
# COMPACT_ATOMS: atom_id res chain seq x y z
N MET A 1 -16.31 -11.87 -24.34
CA MET A 1 -15.00 -11.73 -25.04
C MET A 1 -13.91 -12.41 -24.22
N PRO A 2 -13.05 -13.26 -24.81
CA PRO A 2 -11.98 -13.92 -24.06
C PRO A 2 -10.87 -12.92 -23.66
N PHE A 3 -10.18 -13.18 -22.53
CA PHE A 3 -9.07 -12.33 -22.08
C PHE A 3 -7.89 -12.36 -23.05
N SER A 4 -7.29 -11.19 -23.27
CA SER A 4 -6.01 -11.03 -23.97
C SER A 4 -4.85 -11.66 -23.19
N ALA A 5 -3.71 -11.90 -23.86
CA ALA A 5 -2.50 -12.41 -23.21
C ALA A 5 -2.02 -11.49 -22.06
N LYS A 6 -2.11 -10.17 -22.23
CA LYS A 6 -1.77 -9.19 -21.18
C LYS A 6 -2.71 -9.32 -19.97
N GLN A 7 -4.01 -9.44 -20.19
CA GLN A 7 -4.99 -9.63 -19.11
C GLN A 7 -4.75 -10.95 -18.35
N LYS A 8 -4.52 -12.06 -19.07
CA LYS A 8 -4.15 -13.34 -18.46
C LYS A 8 -2.86 -13.23 -17.62
N GLY A 9 -1.87 -12.49 -18.12
CA GLY A 9 -0.62 -12.21 -17.39
C GLY A 9 -0.84 -11.44 -16.09
N VAL A 10 -1.73 -10.44 -16.09
CA VAL A 10 -2.12 -9.72 -14.88
C VAL A 10 -2.81 -10.65 -13.88
N VAL A 11 -3.82 -11.41 -14.33
CA VAL A 11 -4.56 -12.35 -13.48
C VAL A 11 -3.61 -13.32 -12.76
N ARG A 12 -2.65 -13.90 -13.48
CA ARG A 12 -1.65 -14.82 -12.92
C ARG A 12 -0.79 -14.19 -11.81
N ARG A 13 -0.60 -12.87 -11.83
CA ARG A 13 0.27 -12.15 -10.88
C ARG A 13 -0.50 -11.61 -9.68
N VAL A 14 -1.80 -11.33 -9.83
CA VAL A 14 -2.63 -10.83 -8.71
C VAL A 14 -3.14 -11.94 -7.79
N ILE A 15 -3.34 -13.17 -8.29
CA ILE A 15 -3.73 -14.32 -7.46
C ILE A 15 -2.75 -14.57 -6.31
N PRO A 16 -1.43 -14.77 -6.56
CA PRO A 16 -0.48 -14.97 -5.45
C PRO A 16 -0.42 -13.74 -4.53
N ALA A 17 -0.60 -12.53 -5.06
CA ALA A 17 -0.68 -11.33 -4.24
C ALA A 17 -1.87 -11.36 -3.26
N ALA A 18 -3.04 -11.82 -3.71
CA ALA A 18 -4.23 -11.96 -2.87
C ALA A 18 -4.00 -12.99 -1.76
N VAL A 19 -3.43 -14.15 -2.09
CA VAL A 19 -3.07 -15.18 -1.11
C VAL A 19 -2.08 -14.64 -0.08
N LEU A 20 -0.99 -14.00 -0.54
CA LEU A 20 0.03 -13.40 0.34
C LEU A 20 -0.55 -12.28 1.21
N SER A 21 -1.50 -11.50 0.69
CA SER A 21 -2.14 -10.42 1.44
C SER A 21 -3.00 -10.97 2.57
N LEU A 22 -3.88 -11.92 2.27
CA LEU A 22 -4.72 -12.54 3.29
C LEU A 22 -3.87 -13.30 4.31
N ALA A 23 -2.97 -14.17 3.85
CA ALA A 23 -2.07 -14.90 4.73
C ALA A 23 -1.22 -13.95 5.59
N GLY A 24 -0.69 -12.87 5.02
CA GLY A 24 0.11 -11.89 5.75
C GLY A 24 -0.69 -11.15 6.83
N LEU A 25 -1.93 -10.73 6.54
CA LEU A 25 -2.79 -10.08 7.54
C LEU A 25 -3.15 -11.04 8.68
N PHE A 26 -3.53 -12.28 8.36
CA PHE A 26 -3.87 -13.30 9.36
C PHE A 26 -2.65 -13.70 10.20
N LEU A 27 -1.52 -14.02 9.56
CA LEU A 27 -0.28 -14.35 10.26
C LEU A 27 0.19 -13.17 11.12
N GLY A 28 0.11 -11.95 10.60
CA GLY A 28 0.41 -10.75 11.38
C GLY A 28 -0.43 -10.64 12.65
N ALA A 29 -1.74 -10.86 12.57
CA ALA A 29 -2.62 -10.88 13.72
C ALA A 29 -2.25 -11.98 14.75
N LEU A 30 -1.77 -13.13 14.29
CA LEU A 30 -1.43 -14.26 15.16
C LEU A 30 -0.02 -14.16 15.77
N THR A 31 0.96 -13.65 15.02
CA THR A 31 2.38 -13.79 15.38
C THR A 31 3.04 -12.46 15.73
N PHE A 32 2.49 -11.32 15.32
CA PHE A 32 3.16 -10.05 15.58
C PHE A 32 3.04 -9.70 17.07
N PRO A 33 4.16 -9.39 17.77
CA PRO A 33 4.12 -9.13 19.20
C PRO A 33 3.48 -7.77 19.49
N VAL A 34 2.15 -7.75 19.63
CA VAL A 34 1.39 -6.53 19.99
C VAL A 34 1.77 -6.02 21.39
N SER A 35 2.47 -6.82 22.19
CA SER A 35 3.13 -6.37 23.43
C SER A 35 4.17 -5.26 23.21
N ALA A 36 4.64 -5.04 21.98
CA ALA A 36 5.48 -3.90 21.61
C ALA A 36 4.70 -2.57 21.56
N MET A 37 3.37 -2.60 21.54
CA MET A 37 2.53 -1.41 21.71
C MET A 37 2.45 -1.05 23.20
N HIS A 38 2.61 0.24 23.52
CA HIS A 38 2.58 0.75 24.89
C HIS A 38 1.16 0.79 25.48
N GLY A 39 0.48 -0.35 25.64
CA GLY A 39 -0.84 -0.43 26.26
C GLY A 39 -2.02 -0.41 25.27
N PRO A 40 -3.22 -0.82 25.72
CA PRO A 40 -4.39 -0.98 24.85
C PRO A 40 -5.21 0.30 24.64
N GLU A 41 -4.85 1.40 25.28
CA GLU A 41 -5.59 2.66 25.23
C GLU A 41 -5.57 3.30 23.84
N ALA A 42 -6.57 4.15 23.57
CA ALA A 42 -6.74 4.77 22.25
C ALA A 42 -5.47 5.50 21.75
N GLY A 43 -4.75 6.18 22.65
CA GLY A 43 -3.50 6.88 22.31
C GLY A 43 -2.41 5.95 21.77
N ALA A 44 -2.15 4.84 22.47
CA ALA A 44 -1.15 3.84 22.07
C ALA A 44 -1.52 3.18 20.72
N ARG A 45 -2.81 2.96 20.48
CA ARG A 45 -3.30 2.41 19.20
C ARG A 45 -3.10 3.37 18.04
N VAL A 46 -3.41 4.66 18.21
CA VAL A 46 -3.14 5.68 17.19
C VAL A 46 -1.64 5.77 16.93
N ALA A 47 -0.82 5.77 17.98
CA ALA A 47 0.63 5.76 17.85
C ALA A 47 1.13 4.55 17.05
N TRP A 48 0.60 3.35 17.31
CA TRP A 48 0.92 2.14 16.55
C TRP A 48 0.61 2.28 15.06
N GLY A 49 -0.58 2.77 14.72
CA GLY A 49 -0.98 3.04 13.33
C GLY A 49 -0.07 4.06 12.64
N LEU A 50 0.29 5.15 13.34
CA LEU A 50 1.20 6.19 12.83
C LEU A 50 2.61 5.66 12.61
N GLN A 51 3.17 4.93 13.59
CA GLN A 51 4.51 4.37 13.52
C GLN A 51 4.68 3.46 12.30
N TRP A 52 3.70 2.58 12.02
CA TRP A 52 3.77 1.70 10.86
C TRP A 52 3.39 2.38 9.53
N SER A 53 2.69 3.52 9.59
CA SER A 53 2.49 4.41 8.44
C SER A 53 3.79 5.06 7.95
N LEU A 54 4.86 5.02 8.76
CA LEU A 54 6.20 5.45 8.34
C LEU A 54 6.66 4.69 7.09
N LEU A 55 6.38 3.39 6.96
CA LEU A 55 6.87 2.59 5.83
C LEU A 55 6.27 3.03 4.47
N PRO A 56 4.94 3.20 4.32
CA PRO A 56 4.37 3.84 3.15
C PRO A 56 4.92 5.24 2.86
N MET A 57 5.12 6.07 3.89
CA MET A 57 5.65 7.42 3.74
C MET A 57 7.12 7.43 3.28
N LEU A 58 7.96 6.52 3.78
CA LEU A 58 9.34 6.36 3.31
C LEU A 58 9.38 5.88 1.85
N ALA A 59 8.49 4.97 1.45
CA ALA A 59 8.40 4.55 0.04
C ALA A 59 7.96 5.70 -0.88
N LEU A 60 7.06 6.58 -0.41
CA LEU A 60 6.69 7.80 -1.10
C LEU A 60 7.86 8.77 -1.19
N MET A 61 8.55 9.03 -0.08
CA MET A 61 9.75 9.89 -0.04
C MET A 61 10.81 9.41 -1.04
N VAL A 62 11.11 8.10 -1.07
CA VAL A 62 12.04 7.51 -2.06
C VAL A 62 11.56 7.72 -3.49
N SER A 63 10.25 7.59 -3.75
CA SER A 63 9.69 7.81 -5.09
C SER A 63 9.80 9.27 -5.53
N VAL A 64 9.57 10.22 -4.61
CA VAL A 64 9.75 11.66 -4.84
C VAL A 64 11.23 11.97 -5.11
N MET A 65 12.15 11.49 -4.27
CA MET A 65 13.59 11.69 -4.45
C MET A 65 14.09 11.15 -5.79
N ARG A 66 13.55 10.02 -6.26
CA ARG A 66 13.91 9.47 -7.58
C ARG A 66 13.50 10.39 -8.74
N VAL A 67 12.33 11.03 -8.66
CA VAL A 67 11.92 12.03 -9.67
C VAL A 67 12.82 13.26 -9.59
N ALA A 68 13.04 13.78 -8.38
CA ALA A 68 13.87 14.98 -8.18
C ALA A 68 15.31 14.78 -8.69
N ASN A 69 15.94 13.65 -8.34
CA ASN A 69 17.29 13.32 -8.79
C ASN A 69 17.37 13.15 -10.31
N HIS A 70 16.34 12.55 -10.93
CA HIS A 70 16.31 12.41 -12.40
C HIS A 70 16.20 13.77 -13.09
N ARG A 71 15.31 14.66 -12.61
CA ARG A 71 15.15 16.02 -13.15
C ARG A 71 16.41 16.85 -12.99
N PHE A 72 17.07 16.76 -11.84
CA PHE A 72 18.33 17.47 -11.61
C PHE A 72 19.44 17.01 -12.57
N ALA A 73 19.50 15.71 -12.85
CA ALA A 73 20.53 15.14 -13.73
C ALA A 73 20.22 15.25 -15.23
N THR A 74 19.01 15.65 -15.61
CA THR A 74 18.53 15.64 -17.01
C THR A 74 18.08 17.05 -17.39
N PRO A 75 18.88 17.82 -18.16
CA PRO A 75 18.56 19.21 -18.50
C PRO A 75 17.18 19.39 -19.13
N GLU A 76 16.71 18.41 -19.92
CA GLU A 76 15.40 18.44 -20.57
C GLU A 76 14.22 18.32 -19.58
N ASP A 77 14.47 17.81 -18.37
CA ASP A 77 13.44 17.56 -17.36
C ASP A 77 13.53 18.52 -16.16
N ILE A 78 14.52 19.43 -16.12
CA ILE A 78 14.83 20.26 -14.94
C ILE A 78 13.70 21.24 -14.60
N ASP A 79 13.06 21.83 -15.61
CA ASP A 79 11.93 22.76 -15.48
C ASP A 79 10.63 22.06 -15.04
N GLY A 80 10.64 20.71 -15.07
CA GLY A 80 9.53 19.89 -14.64
C GLY A 80 8.37 19.80 -15.64
N SER A 81 7.38 19.00 -15.25
CA SER A 81 6.28 18.55 -16.11
C SER A 81 5.23 19.62 -16.46
N GLY A 82 5.33 20.81 -15.88
CA GLY A 82 4.46 21.95 -16.25
C GLY A 82 5.00 22.78 -17.41
N LEU A 83 6.28 22.61 -17.75
CA LEU A 83 7.00 23.43 -18.72
C LEU A 83 7.59 22.59 -19.87
N THR A 84 7.66 21.27 -19.71
CA THR A 84 8.24 20.34 -20.68
C THR A 84 7.34 19.11 -20.87
N SER A 85 7.48 18.42 -22.00
CA SER A 85 6.78 17.16 -22.28
C SER A 85 7.34 15.98 -21.47
N GLY A 86 8.54 16.13 -20.90
CA GLY A 86 9.23 15.13 -20.09
C GLY A 86 9.83 13.98 -20.91
N THR A 87 11.03 13.54 -20.55
CA THR A 87 11.63 12.34 -21.14
C THR A 87 10.82 11.09 -20.81
N PRO A 88 10.89 10.01 -21.63
CA PRO A 88 10.20 8.75 -21.35
C PRO A 88 10.51 8.19 -19.95
N ARG A 89 11.71 8.47 -19.43
CA ARG A 89 12.13 8.04 -18.09
C ARG A 89 11.40 8.82 -16.99
N VAL A 90 11.35 10.16 -17.06
CA VAL A 90 10.66 10.95 -16.04
C VAL A 90 9.16 10.65 -16.03
N LEU A 91 8.55 10.38 -17.19
CA LEU A 91 7.14 10.00 -17.27
C LEU A 91 6.84 8.71 -16.50
N ILE A 92 7.72 7.70 -16.60
CA ILE A 92 7.60 6.47 -15.80
C ILE A 92 7.76 6.77 -14.30
N LEU A 93 8.74 7.59 -13.91
CA LEU A 93 8.98 7.94 -12.51
C LEU A 93 7.81 8.74 -11.93
N CYS A 94 7.25 9.70 -12.68
CA CYS A 94 6.05 10.45 -12.33
C CYS A 94 4.85 9.52 -12.11
N ALA A 95 4.66 8.54 -12.99
CA ALA A 95 3.57 7.58 -12.84
C ALA A 95 3.77 6.62 -11.65
N ILE A 96 5.03 6.30 -11.29
CA ILE A 96 5.34 5.54 -10.08
C ILE A 96 5.07 6.36 -8.82
N VAL A 97 5.51 7.63 -8.76
CA VAL A 97 5.30 8.46 -7.56
C VAL A 97 3.82 8.77 -7.36
N GLN A 98 3.07 9.03 -8.43
CA GLN A 98 1.61 9.25 -8.36
C GLN A 98 0.90 8.02 -7.78
N ASN A 99 1.20 6.83 -8.31
CA ASN A 99 0.61 5.62 -7.78
C ASN A 99 1.06 5.35 -6.33
N THR A 100 2.32 5.60 -5.99
CA THR A 100 2.79 5.44 -4.61
C THR A 100 2.12 6.43 -3.66
N LEU A 101 1.83 7.66 -4.08
CA LEU A 101 1.08 8.65 -3.30
C LEU A 101 -0.32 8.12 -2.99
N GLU A 102 -1.08 7.72 -4.02
CA GLU A 102 -2.44 7.18 -3.87
C GLU A 102 -2.45 5.97 -2.93
N GLN A 103 -1.52 5.02 -3.12
CA GLN A 103 -1.44 3.82 -2.30
C GLN A 103 -1.00 4.14 -0.87
N ALA A 104 -0.06 5.07 -0.67
CA ALA A 104 0.45 5.39 0.66
C ALA A 104 -0.59 6.14 1.49
N VAL A 105 -1.35 7.06 0.88
CA VAL A 105 -2.47 7.74 1.55
C VAL A 105 -3.54 6.74 2.00
N LEU A 106 -3.96 5.84 1.10
CA LEU A 106 -4.95 4.81 1.44
C LEU A 106 -4.44 3.86 2.52
N ALA A 107 -3.20 3.40 2.44
CA ALA A 107 -2.60 2.50 3.42
C ALA A 107 -2.51 3.16 4.80
N SER A 108 -1.96 4.37 4.89
CA SER A 108 -1.85 5.10 6.16
C SER A 108 -3.21 5.36 6.79
N ALA A 109 -4.21 5.75 6.00
CA ALA A 109 -5.58 5.91 6.50
C ALA A 109 -6.15 4.58 7.02
N ALA A 110 -5.97 3.48 6.26
CA ALA A 110 -6.42 2.16 6.67
C ALA A 110 -5.77 1.71 8.00
N TYR A 111 -4.48 1.98 8.20
CA TYR A 111 -3.76 1.59 9.42
C TYR A 111 -4.30 2.33 10.65
N LEU A 112 -4.54 3.63 10.53
CA LEU A 112 -5.09 4.43 11.62
C LEU A 112 -6.53 4.02 11.97
N ILE A 113 -7.37 3.83 10.96
CA ILE A 113 -8.76 3.42 11.20
C ILE A 113 -8.80 1.99 11.76
N TRP A 114 -7.99 1.07 11.24
CA TRP A 114 -7.87 -0.29 11.76
C TRP A 114 -7.44 -0.31 13.22
N ALA A 115 -6.46 0.53 13.57
CA ALA A 115 -5.93 0.63 14.91
C ALA A 115 -7.01 1.00 15.94
N ILE A 116 -8.02 1.77 15.54
CA ILE A 116 -9.14 2.13 16.41
C ILE A 116 -10.29 1.12 16.31
N ALA A 117 -10.65 0.72 15.10
CA ALA A 117 -11.87 -0.04 14.85
C ALA A 117 -11.78 -1.51 15.26
N MET A 118 -10.62 -2.16 15.11
CA MET A 118 -10.51 -3.62 15.27
C MET A 118 -10.20 -4.04 16.73
N PRO A 119 -10.31 -5.32 17.12
CA PRO A 119 -9.85 -5.79 18.43
C PRO A 119 -8.31 -5.75 18.58
N LEU A 120 -7.81 -5.80 19.82
CA LEU A 120 -6.37 -5.78 20.12
C LEU A 120 -5.59 -6.91 19.40
N SER A 121 -6.17 -8.11 19.34
CA SER A 121 -5.60 -9.28 18.66
C SER A 121 -5.36 -9.09 17.17
N TRP A 122 -5.99 -8.09 16.54
CA TRP A 122 -5.84 -7.82 15.11
C TRP A 122 -4.86 -6.67 14.81
N LEU A 123 -4.26 -6.04 15.82
CA LEU A 123 -3.33 -4.93 15.59
C LEU A 123 -2.00 -5.36 14.96
N GLY A 124 -1.67 -6.64 15.03
CA GLY A 124 -0.55 -7.25 14.30
C GLY A 124 -0.74 -7.29 12.78
N ALA A 125 -1.95 -7.06 12.27
CA ALA A 125 -2.19 -6.95 10.83
C ALA A 125 -1.58 -5.68 10.22
N ILE A 126 -1.51 -4.58 10.99
CA ILE A 126 -0.95 -3.29 10.56
C ILE A 126 0.53 -3.42 10.14
N PRO A 127 1.45 -3.91 11.00
CA PRO A 127 2.84 -4.07 10.61
C PRO A 127 3.02 -5.04 9.43
N ALA A 128 2.26 -6.13 9.38
CA ALA A 128 2.32 -7.06 8.27
C ALA A 128 1.94 -6.37 6.94
N ALA A 129 0.84 -5.60 6.93
CA ALA A 129 0.45 -4.80 5.77
C ALA A 129 1.51 -3.77 5.38
N ALA A 130 2.14 -3.11 6.36
CA ALA A 130 3.20 -2.13 6.12
C ALA A 130 4.46 -2.76 5.50
N LEU A 131 4.84 -3.96 5.93
CA LEU A 131 5.96 -4.71 5.33
C LEU A 131 5.63 -5.18 3.91
N LEU A 132 4.42 -5.72 3.70
CA LEU A 132 3.92 -6.07 2.36
C LEU A 132 3.90 -4.85 1.44
N PHE A 133 3.56 -3.68 1.96
CA PHE A 133 3.57 -2.43 1.22
C PHE A 133 4.95 -2.12 0.64
N VAL A 134 6.00 -2.18 1.46
CA VAL A 134 7.39 -1.92 1.02
C VAL A 134 7.82 -2.92 -0.05
N VAL A 135 7.58 -4.22 0.19
CA VAL A 135 7.88 -5.28 -0.79
C VAL A 135 7.13 -5.03 -2.10
N GLY A 136 5.84 -4.71 -2.01
CA GLY A 136 4.99 -4.39 -3.15
C GLY A 136 5.50 -3.19 -3.96
N ARG A 137 5.92 -2.11 -3.29
CA ARG A 137 6.50 -0.93 -3.97
C ARG A 137 7.81 -1.24 -4.68
N ILE A 138 8.68 -2.05 -4.08
CA ILE A 138 9.92 -2.49 -4.72
C ILE A 138 9.62 -3.30 -6.00
N LEU A 139 8.71 -4.28 -5.90
CA LEU A 139 8.30 -5.11 -7.03
C LEU A 139 7.57 -4.30 -8.11
N PHE A 140 6.74 -3.35 -7.73
CA PHE A 140 6.01 -2.47 -8.64
C PHE A 140 6.97 -1.60 -9.45
N ALA A 141 7.92 -0.95 -8.79
CA ALA A 141 8.90 -0.10 -9.45
C ALA A 141 9.83 -0.88 -10.39
N ARG A 142 10.27 -2.09 -9.99
CA ARG A 142 11.09 -2.97 -10.83
C ARG A 142 10.31 -3.53 -12.02
N GLY A 143 9.05 -3.89 -11.81
CA GLY A 143 8.19 -4.48 -12.84
C GLY A 143 7.56 -3.47 -13.81
N TYR A 144 7.67 -2.17 -13.54
CA TYR A 144 6.94 -1.13 -14.28
C TYR A 144 7.23 -1.12 -15.78
N GLN A 145 8.49 -1.28 -16.18
CA GLN A 145 8.89 -1.32 -17.59
C GLN A 145 8.38 -2.58 -18.32
N GLY A 146 8.07 -3.66 -17.59
CA GLY A 146 7.43 -4.87 -18.13
C GLY A 146 5.92 -4.71 -18.42
N GLY A 147 5.40 -3.49 -18.33
CA GLY A 147 3.99 -3.17 -18.57
C GLY A 147 3.06 -3.71 -17.49
N ALA A 148 1.77 -3.84 -17.82
CA ALA A 148 0.74 -4.22 -16.85
C ALA A 148 1.03 -5.55 -16.12
N PRO A 149 1.41 -6.66 -16.79
CA PRO A 149 1.74 -7.90 -16.09
C PRO A 149 2.97 -7.79 -15.19
N GLY A 150 3.99 -7.03 -15.62
CA GLY A 150 5.24 -6.87 -14.87
C GLY A 150 5.00 -6.20 -13.51
N ARG A 151 4.17 -5.15 -13.47
CA ARG A 151 3.88 -4.39 -12.24
C ARG A 151 2.71 -4.93 -11.41
N ALA A 152 1.93 -5.87 -11.93
CA ALA A 152 0.68 -6.34 -11.30
C ALA A 152 0.88 -6.92 -9.91
N LEU A 153 1.90 -7.76 -9.71
CA LEU A 153 2.18 -8.37 -8.39
C LEU A 153 2.49 -7.30 -7.34
N GLY A 154 3.39 -6.36 -7.66
CA GLY A 154 3.78 -5.30 -6.73
C GLY A 154 2.63 -4.33 -6.44
N PHE A 155 1.81 -4.02 -7.44
CA PHE A 155 0.59 -3.24 -7.25
C PHE A 155 -0.38 -3.94 -6.29
N ALA A 156 -0.66 -5.22 -6.55
CA ALA A 156 -1.61 -5.98 -5.75
C ALA A 156 -1.13 -6.21 -4.32
N LEU A 157 0.17 -6.40 -4.09
CA LEU A 157 0.75 -6.53 -2.74
C LEU A 157 0.65 -5.25 -1.88
N THR A 158 0.38 -4.08 -2.47
CA THR A 158 0.06 -2.87 -1.71
C THR A 158 -1.43 -2.60 -1.62
N ALA A 159 -2.15 -2.85 -2.72
CA ALA A 159 -3.57 -2.54 -2.82
C ALA A 159 -4.42 -3.54 -2.01
N TYR A 160 -4.16 -4.84 -2.14
CA TYR A 160 -5.03 -5.87 -1.57
C TYR A 160 -5.02 -5.94 -0.04
N PRO A 161 -3.89 -5.81 0.67
CA PRO A 161 -3.94 -5.72 2.12
C PRO A 161 -4.74 -4.50 2.57
N THR A 162 -4.49 -3.34 1.95
CA THR A 162 -5.20 -2.08 2.23
C THR A 162 -6.70 -2.19 1.98
N PHE A 163 -7.11 -2.75 0.84
CA PHE A 163 -8.52 -2.92 0.50
C PHE A 163 -9.21 -3.93 1.41
N ALA A 164 -8.56 -5.06 1.73
CA ALA A 164 -9.09 -6.03 2.68
C ALA A 164 -9.30 -5.39 4.05
N MET A 165 -8.36 -4.55 4.51
CA MET A 165 -8.48 -3.80 5.75
C MET A 165 -9.69 -2.85 5.71
N LEU A 166 -9.79 -2.00 4.70
CA LEU A 166 -10.88 -1.02 4.56
C LEU A 166 -12.25 -1.70 4.44
N ILE A 167 -12.38 -2.75 3.64
CA ILE A 167 -13.63 -3.51 3.50
C ILE A 167 -14.02 -4.12 4.86
N THR A 168 -13.08 -4.75 5.56
CA THR A 168 -13.36 -5.37 6.86
C THR A 168 -13.77 -4.32 7.90
N ILE A 169 -13.09 -3.18 7.94
CA ILE A 169 -13.47 -2.03 8.79
C ILE A 169 -14.91 -1.63 8.50
N THR A 170 -15.28 -1.42 7.23
CA THR A 170 -16.64 -1.05 6.86
C THR A 170 -17.65 -2.08 7.33
N LEU A 171 -17.42 -3.36 7.10
CA LEU A 171 -18.31 -4.43 7.54
C LEU A 171 -18.47 -4.47 9.06
N VAL A 172 -17.37 -4.31 9.81
CA VAL A 172 -17.40 -4.29 11.28
C VAL A 172 -18.18 -3.08 11.81
N LEU A 173 -17.97 -1.90 11.24
CA LEU A 173 -18.69 -0.69 11.66
C LEU A 173 -20.19 -0.77 11.35
N LEU A 174 -20.56 -1.29 10.17
CA LEU A 174 -21.96 -1.52 9.82
C LEU A 174 -22.63 -2.53 10.76
N ALA A 175 -21.94 -3.64 11.09
CA ALA A 175 -22.45 -4.64 12.03
C ALA A 175 -22.68 -4.07 13.44
N ARG A 176 -21.78 -3.19 13.92
CA ARG A 176 -21.96 -2.49 15.20
C ARG A 176 -23.19 -1.59 15.20
N ILE A 177 -23.38 -0.80 14.14
CA ILE A 177 -24.54 0.07 14.01
C ILE A 177 -25.83 -0.76 14.00
N ALA A 178 -25.88 -1.83 13.21
CA ALA A 178 -27.05 -2.71 13.15
C ALA A 178 -27.36 -3.34 14.52
N GLY A 179 -26.34 -3.80 15.26
CA GLY A 179 -26.50 -4.36 16.60
C GLY A 179 -26.93 -3.34 17.67
N HIS A 180 -26.81 -2.04 17.43
CA HIS A 180 -27.34 -1.00 18.31
C HIS A 180 -28.79 -0.60 17.98
N LEU A 181 -29.31 -1.03 16.82
CA LEU A 181 -30.68 -0.72 16.36
C LEU A 181 -31.67 -1.85 16.64
N VAL A 182 -31.21 -3.03 17.07
CA VAL A 182 -32.00 -4.21 17.47
C VAL A 182 -31.98 -4.33 18.98
#